data_AF-A0A484ASX1-F1
#
_entry.id   AF-A0A484ASX1-F1
#
_cell.length_a   1.000
_cell.length_b   1.000
_cell.length_c   1.000
_cell.angle_alpha   90.00
_cell.angle_beta   90.00
_cell.angle_gamma   90.00
#
_symmetry.space_group_name_H-M   'P 1'
#
loop_
_entity.id
_entity.type
_entity.pdbx_description
1 polymer ?
#
loop_
_entity_poly.entity_id
_entity_poly.type
_entity_poly.pdbx_seq_one_letter_code
_entity_poly.pdbx_strand_id
1 'polypeptide(L)'
;MQTKDNERQWQKYQSHGDVDDTRLIEGIAGEKNIYRRRIDADPWSNNIHEKPNRLKLVVDVSGSMYRFNGYDGRLDRQLEAVVMVMEAFEGYEKKIVFDIVGHSGEGWEIPFVNVGNCPKNEKERFEIIRMMHAHSQFCWAGDSTVKAAREACSTLGAEVDYDNGIVVLLSDANLARYAISSKDLAEALSGSQPKVKGYVIFIGSFAEEAKKIRNEMPVGQSYVCLDLTKLPQILQQIFASSIL
;
A
#
# COMPACT_ATOMS: atom_id res chain seq x y z
N MET A 1 -6.62 -9.96 34.99
CA MET A 1 -7.95 -9.40 34.65
C MET A 1 -7.97 -7.96 35.12
N GLN A 2 -7.75 -7.00 34.22
CA GLN A 2 -8.19 -5.62 34.40
C GLN A 2 -8.16 -4.94 33.02
N THR A 3 -9.36 -4.89 32.45
CA THR A 3 -9.74 -4.18 31.23
C THR A 3 -9.46 -2.69 31.46
N LYS A 4 -8.56 -2.09 30.69
CA LYS A 4 -8.49 -0.62 30.60
C LYS A 4 -9.65 -0.19 29.71
N ASP A 5 -10.65 0.41 30.33
CA ASP A 5 -11.85 0.91 29.67
C ASP A 5 -11.52 1.94 28.58
N ASN A 6 -12.26 1.87 27.48
CA ASN A 6 -12.28 2.84 26.39
C ASN A 6 -12.66 4.23 26.95
N GLU A 7 -11.68 5.08 27.25
CA GLU A 7 -11.94 6.47 27.65
C GLU A 7 -12.48 7.27 26.46
N ARG A 8 -13.69 7.81 26.61
CA ARG A 8 -14.37 8.63 25.60
C ARG A 8 -13.59 9.92 25.32
N GLN A 9 -13.37 10.22 24.04
CA GLN A 9 -12.70 11.45 23.60
C GLN A 9 -13.70 12.49 23.07
N TRP A 10 -13.30 13.76 23.12
CA TRP A 10 -14.07 14.88 22.59
C TRP A 10 -13.73 15.13 21.12
N GLN A 11 -14.68 14.89 20.22
CA GLN A 11 -14.58 15.33 18.83
C GLN A 11 -15.10 16.76 18.71
N LYS A 12 -14.29 17.66 18.16
CA LYS A 12 -14.61 19.10 17.97
C LYS A 12 -15.24 19.36 16.59
N TYR A 13 -15.65 20.60 16.33
CA TYR A 13 -16.21 21.08 15.05
C TYR A 13 -17.51 20.39 14.62
N GLN A 14 -18.35 20.05 15.59
CA GLN A 14 -19.65 19.45 15.34
C GLN A 14 -20.71 20.54 15.17
N SER A 15 -21.72 20.23 14.37
CA SER A 15 -22.86 21.12 14.16
C SER A 15 -23.91 21.03 15.28
N HIS A 16 -23.81 20.02 16.16
CA HIS A 16 -24.64 19.77 17.34
C HIS A 16 -23.81 19.06 18.42
N GLY A 17 -24.11 19.30 19.70
CA GLY A 17 -23.40 18.71 20.84
C GLY A 17 -23.30 19.68 22.02
N ASP A 18 -22.29 19.51 22.87
CA ASP A 18 -21.94 20.48 23.91
C ASP A 18 -21.18 21.65 23.29
N VAL A 19 -21.45 22.89 23.70
CA VAL A 19 -20.74 24.05 23.16
C VAL A 19 -19.25 23.97 23.53
N ASP A 20 -18.37 24.18 22.55
CA ASP A 20 -16.93 24.26 22.79
C ASP A 20 -16.58 25.68 23.24
N ASP A 21 -16.18 25.83 24.50
CA ASP A 21 -15.92 27.13 25.13
C ASP A 21 -14.85 27.95 24.39
N THR A 22 -13.95 27.28 23.66
CA THR A 22 -12.93 27.95 22.83
C THR A 22 -13.50 28.59 21.55
N ARG A 23 -14.74 28.25 21.16
CA ARG A 23 -15.39 28.69 19.91
C ARG A 23 -16.63 29.58 20.13
N LEU A 24 -16.81 30.09 21.34
CA LEU A 24 -17.94 30.96 21.69
C LEU A 24 -18.02 32.21 20.81
N ILE A 25 -16.88 32.80 20.45
CA ILE A 25 -16.80 34.00 19.61
C ILE A 25 -17.32 33.71 18.19
N GLU A 26 -16.99 32.54 17.64
CA GLU A 26 -17.38 32.10 16.30
C GLU A 26 -18.88 31.74 16.26
N GLY A 27 -19.43 31.25 17.38
CA GLY A 27 -20.86 31.02 17.53
C GLY A 27 -21.69 32.29 17.49
N ILE A 28 -21.19 33.37 18.12
CA ILE A 28 -21.82 34.69 18.05
C ILE A 28 -21.78 35.25 16.62
N ALA A 29 -20.75 34.90 15.83
CA ALA A 29 -20.63 35.26 14.42
C ALA A 29 -21.50 34.40 13.48
N GLY A 30 -22.28 33.46 14.01
CA GLY A 30 -23.21 32.62 13.24
C GLY A 30 -22.61 31.32 12.71
N GLU A 31 -21.40 30.94 13.14
CA GLU A 31 -20.79 29.67 12.75
C GLU A 31 -21.50 28.49 13.43
N LYS A 32 -21.88 27.48 12.64
CA LYS A 32 -22.67 26.34 13.14
C LYS A 32 -21.82 25.24 13.78
N ASN A 33 -20.52 25.18 13.49
CA ASN A 33 -19.61 24.12 13.91
C ASN A 33 -18.91 24.42 15.25
N ILE A 34 -19.68 24.89 16.23
CA ILE A 34 -19.18 25.34 17.54
C ILE A 34 -19.34 24.31 18.64
N TYR A 35 -19.77 23.10 18.29
CA TYR A 35 -20.07 22.05 19.25
C TYR A 35 -18.96 20.98 19.29
N ARG A 36 -18.87 20.28 20.42
CA ARG A 36 -18.06 19.10 20.65
C ARG A 36 -18.93 17.96 21.15
N ARG A 37 -18.57 16.73 20.79
CA ARG A 37 -19.30 15.51 21.19
C ARG A 37 -18.35 14.49 21.81
N ARG A 38 -18.78 13.83 22.88
CA ARG A 38 -18.10 12.62 23.39
C ARG A 38 -18.42 11.46 22.48
N ILE A 39 -17.39 10.92 21.85
CA ILE A 39 -17.47 9.70 21.05
C ILE A 39 -16.63 8.64 21.77
N ASP A 40 -17.11 7.40 21.77
CA ASP A 40 -16.28 6.28 22.21
C ASP A 40 -14.98 6.33 21.41
N ALA A 41 -13.84 6.33 22.09
CA ALA A 41 -12.55 6.36 21.41
C ALA A 41 -12.55 5.24 20.37
N ASP A 42 -12.28 5.61 19.13
CA ASP A 42 -12.01 4.61 18.10
C ASP A 42 -10.88 3.75 18.66
N PRO A 43 -11.00 2.41 18.72
CA PRO A 43 -9.88 1.55 19.17
C PRO A 43 -8.57 1.84 18.42
N TRP A 44 -8.67 2.52 17.28
CA TRP A 44 -7.61 2.98 16.38
C TRP A 44 -7.02 4.36 16.72
N SER A 45 -7.65 5.19 17.55
CA SER A 45 -7.19 6.57 17.82
C SER A 45 -6.11 6.67 18.90
N ASN A 46 -5.80 5.58 19.60
CA ASN A 46 -4.79 5.57 20.68
C ASN A 46 -3.36 5.30 20.19
N ASN A 47 -3.16 4.93 18.93
CA ASN A 47 -1.84 5.04 18.31
C ASN A 47 -1.74 6.43 17.71
N ILE A 48 -1.43 7.43 18.54
CA ILE A 48 -0.81 8.65 18.02
C ILE A 48 0.55 8.18 17.52
N HIS A 49 0.58 7.79 16.25
CA HIS A 49 1.82 7.49 15.56
C HIS A 49 2.68 8.75 15.64
N GLU A 50 3.81 8.68 16.35
CA GLU A 50 4.75 9.80 16.41
C GLU A 50 5.39 10.02 15.04
N LYS A 51 5.51 8.95 14.24
CA LYS A 51 6.09 8.95 12.90
C LYS A 51 5.12 8.35 11.88
N PRO A 52 5.18 8.78 10.61
CA PRO A 52 4.30 8.23 9.58
C PRO A 52 4.51 6.72 9.40
N ASN A 53 3.48 6.03 8.91
CA ASN A 53 3.64 4.69 8.35
C ASN A 53 4.39 4.80 7.02
N ARG A 54 5.21 3.80 6.73
CA ARG A 54 6.02 3.76 5.52
C ARG A 54 5.55 2.64 4.61
N LEU A 55 5.10 2.99 3.40
CA LEU A 55 4.68 2.05 2.37
C LEU A 55 5.69 2.01 1.23
N LYS A 56 6.25 0.85 0.92
CA LYS A 56 6.99 0.63 -0.33
C LYS A 56 6.14 -0.24 -1.27
N LEU A 57 5.66 0.35 -2.35
CA LEU A 57 4.92 -0.36 -3.40
C LEU A 57 5.91 -0.89 -4.44
N VAL A 58 5.97 -2.21 -4.59
CA VAL A 58 6.83 -2.89 -5.55
C VAL A 58 5.96 -3.38 -6.71
N VAL A 59 6.29 -3.01 -7.94
CA VAL A 59 5.46 -3.30 -9.13
C VAL A 59 6.20 -4.15 -10.16
N ASP A 60 5.50 -5.11 -10.75
CA ASP A 60 6.05 -5.94 -11.82
C ASP A 60 6.01 -5.15 -13.14
N VAL A 61 7.15 -4.74 -13.65
CA VAL A 61 7.29 -4.07 -14.95
C VAL A 61 8.05 -4.96 -15.93
N SER A 62 7.86 -6.28 -15.84
CA SER A 62 8.47 -7.25 -16.72
C SER A 62 7.75 -7.40 -18.07
N GLY A 63 8.42 -8.02 -19.02
CA GLY A 63 7.86 -8.25 -20.35
C GLY A 63 6.61 -9.16 -20.37
N SER A 64 6.38 -10.01 -19.34
CA SER A 64 5.14 -10.79 -19.26
C SER A 64 3.93 -9.91 -19.02
N MET A 65 4.09 -8.83 -18.24
CA MET A 65 3.04 -7.85 -17.99
C MET A 65 2.56 -7.25 -19.30
N TYR A 66 3.48 -6.75 -20.13
CA TYR A 66 3.14 -6.16 -21.42
C TYR A 66 2.62 -7.21 -22.43
N ARG A 67 3.33 -8.34 -22.58
CA ARG A 67 3.02 -9.36 -23.60
C ARG A 67 1.65 -10.00 -23.40
N PHE A 68 1.24 -10.24 -22.16
CA PHE A 68 -0.04 -10.87 -21.86
C PHE A 68 -1.15 -9.87 -21.56
N ASN A 69 -0.86 -8.57 -21.53
CA ASN A 69 -1.86 -7.55 -21.24
C ASN A 69 -3.07 -7.62 -22.17
N GLY A 70 -2.86 -7.85 -23.47
CA GLY A 70 -3.97 -7.96 -24.44
C GLY A 70 -4.92 -9.15 -24.20
N TYR A 71 -4.54 -10.11 -23.35
CA TYR A 71 -5.38 -11.27 -23.02
C TYR A 71 -6.19 -11.08 -21.74
N ASP A 72 -5.59 -10.49 -20.70
CA ASP A 72 -6.21 -10.41 -19.36
C ASP A 72 -6.16 -9.03 -18.70
N GLY A 73 -5.63 -8.01 -19.37
CA GLY A 73 -5.52 -6.64 -18.86
C GLY A 73 -4.64 -6.51 -17.61
N ARG A 74 -3.70 -7.43 -17.34
CA ARG A 74 -2.89 -7.41 -16.10
C ARG A 74 -2.03 -6.16 -15.94
N LEU A 75 -1.45 -5.65 -17.02
CA LEU A 75 -0.64 -4.43 -16.95
C LEU A 75 -1.54 -3.22 -16.75
N ASP A 76 -2.64 -3.13 -17.50
CA ASP A 76 -3.60 -2.03 -17.32
C ASP A 76 -4.15 -1.99 -15.89
N ARG A 77 -4.51 -3.15 -15.34
CA ARG A 77 -4.93 -3.25 -13.94
C ARG A 77 -3.84 -2.84 -12.95
N GLN A 78 -2.57 -3.18 -13.21
CA GLN A 78 -1.47 -2.71 -12.37
C GLN A 78 -1.35 -1.19 -12.41
N LEU A 79 -1.40 -0.62 -13.61
CA LEU A 79 -1.27 0.82 -13.81
C LEU A 79 -2.43 1.56 -13.12
N GLU A 80 -3.66 1.06 -13.25
CA GLU A 80 -4.83 1.57 -12.52
C GLU A 80 -4.66 1.45 -10.99
N ALA A 81 -4.15 0.32 -10.49
CA ALA A 81 -3.85 0.13 -9.07
C ALA A 81 -2.82 1.14 -8.55
N VAL A 82 -1.80 1.45 -9.35
CA VAL A 82 -0.77 2.44 -9.02
C VAL A 82 -1.34 3.86 -9.00
N VAL A 83 -2.19 4.22 -9.97
CA VAL A 83 -2.93 5.49 -9.95
C VAL A 83 -3.76 5.60 -8.69
N MET A 84 -4.54 4.57 -8.36
CA MET A 84 -5.34 4.53 -7.14
C MET A 84 -4.50 4.76 -5.88
N VAL A 85 -3.31 4.16 -5.78
CA VAL A 85 -2.40 4.37 -4.65
C VAL A 85 -1.89 5.81 -4.60
N MET A 86 -1.45 6.37 -5.73
CA MET A 86 -0.96 7.75 -5.80
C MET A 86 -2.04 8.78 -5.42
N GLU A 87 -3.30 8.52 -5.80
CA GLU A 87 -4.44 9.39 -5.47
C GLU A 87 -4.92 9.19 -4.04
N ALA A 88 -4.98 7.95 -3.56
CA ALA A 88 -5.47 7.64 -2.21
C ALA A 88 -4.61 8.25 -1.10
N PHE A 89 -3.32 8.47 -1.35
CA PHE A 89 -2.40 9.04 -0.37
C PHE A 89 -2.12 10.54 -0.58
N GLU A 90 -2.70 11.16 -1.61
CA GLU A 90 -2.64 12.61 -1.78
C GLU A 90 -3.30 13.32 -0.59
N GLY A 91 -2.55 14.21 0.08
CA GLY A 91 -3.02 14.92 1.28
C GLY A 91 -2.91 14.13 2.60
N TYR A 92 -2.40 12.89 2.56
CA TYR A 92 -2.19 12.04 3.74
C TYR A 92 -0.70 11.81 4.07
N GLU A 93 0.20 12.66 3.57
CA GLU A 93 1.65 12.48 3.66
C GLU A 93 2.18 12.48 5.10
N LYS A 94 1.47 13.13 6.02
CA LYS A 94 1.79 13.10 7.46
C LYS A 94 1.50 11.74 8.12
N LYS A 95 0.61 10.94 7.51
CA LYS A 95 0.22 9.62 8.02
C LYS A 95 0.92 8.50 7.29
N ILE A 96 1.09 8.63 5.98
CA ILE A 96 1.65 7.58 5.12
C ILE A 96 2.65 8.22 4.17
N VAL A 97 3.89 7.77 4.27
CA VAL A 97 4.97 8.11 3.33
C VAL A 97 5.17 6.92 2.40
N PHE A 98 5.15 7.15 1.09
CA PHE A 98 5.30 6.07 0.12
C PHE A 98 6.31 6.34 -0.99
N ASP A 99 6.82 5.26 -1.55
CA ASP A 99 7.59 5.20 -2.78
C ASP A 99 7.10 4.05 -3.65
N ILE A 100 7.40 4.13 -4.96
CA ILE A 100 7.03 3.12 -5.94
C ILE A 100 8.28 2.72 -6.70
N VAL A 101 8.61 1.43 -6.65
CA VAL A 101 9.75 0.84 -7.34
C VAL A 101 9.30 -0.36 -8.18
N GLY A 102 9.87 -0.52 -9.36
CA GLY A 102 9.61 -1.65 -10.25
C GLY A 102 10.67 -2.73 -10.19
N HIS A 103 10.29 -3.93 -10.62
CA HIS A 103 11.24 -4.99 -11.00
C HIS A 103 10.96 -5.53 -12.39
N SER A 104 12.01 -6.01 -13.07
CA SER A 104 11.94 -6.65 -14.37
C SER A 104 13.17 -7.55 -14.58
N GLY A 105 13.40 -8.00 -15.82
CA GLY A 105 14.66 -8.66 -16.19
C GLY A 105 15.87 -7.74 -16.16
N GLU A 106 15.69 -6.41 -16.11
CA GLU A 106 16.79 -5.44 -16.05
C GLU A 106 17.27 -5.13 -14.63
N GLY A 107 16.40 -5.31 -13.63
CA GLY A 107 16.70 -4.90 -12.26
C GLY A 107 15.57 -5.20 -11.28
N TRP A 108 15.91 -5.07 -9.99
CA TRP A 108 15.04 -5.36 -8.85
C TRP A 108 14.53 -4.09 -8.15
N GLU A 109 15.07 -2.91 -8.48
CA GLU A 109 14.66 -1.62 -7.94
C GLU A 109 14.78 -0.54 -9.03
N ILE A 110 13.69 -0.35 -9.77
CA ILE A 110 13.54 0.68 -10.81
C ILE A 110 12.69 1.80 -10.23
N PRO A 111 13.24 2.97 -9.88
CA PRO A 111 12.48 4.01 -9.18
C PRO A 111 11.46 4.68 -10.11
N PHE A 112 10.21 4.76 -9.66
CA PHE A 112 9.13 5.49 -10.34
C PHE A 112 8.62 6.67 -9.52
N VAL A 113 8.47 6.48 -8.21
CA VAL A 113 8.15 7.56 -7.26
C VAL A 113 9.10 7.45 -6.08
N ASN A 114 9.76 8.55 -5.74
CA ASN A 114 10.67 8.63 -4.61
C ASN A 114 9.98 9.30 -3.42
N VAL A 115 10.40 8.94 -2.21
CA VAL A 115 9.97 9.61 -0.97
C VAL A 115 10.19 11.12 -1.09
N GLY A 116 9.17 11.89 -0.74
CA GLY A 116 9.20 13.36 -0.79
C GLY A 116 9.02 13.95 -2.20
N ASN A 117 8.97 13.12 -3.25
CA ASN A 117 8.71 13.53 -4.64
C ASN A 117 7.51 12.80 -5.22
N CYS A 118 6.40 12.81 -4.49
CA CYS A 118 5.12 12.26 -4.92
C CYS A 118 4.48 13.15 -6.00
N PRO A 119 3.81 12.58 -7.01
CA PRO A 119 3.21 13.34 -8.10
C PRO A 119 2.03 14.17 -7.63
N LYS A 120 2.04 15.47 -7.95
CA LYS A 120 1.11 16.47 -7.43
C LYS A 120 -0.10 16.73 -8.33
N ASN A 121 -0.09 16.22 -9.54
CA ASN A 121 -1.13 16.47 -10.53
C ASN A 121 -1.25 15.30 -11.51
N GLU A 122 -2.35 15.30 -12.26
CA GLU A 122 -2.68 14.26 -13.25
C GLU A 122 -1.57 14.07 -14.29
N LYS A 123 -0.91 15.17 -14.71
CA LYS A 123 0.18 15.11 -15.68
C LYS A 123 1.36 14.31 -15.12
N GLU A 124 1.81 14.61 -13.90
CA GLU A 124 2.92 13.88 -13.27
C GLU A 124 2.59 12.40 -13.03
N ARG A 125 1.35 12.09 -12.63
CA ARG A 125 0.88 10.70 -12.51
C ARG A 125 0.90 9.99 -13.85
N PHE A 126 0.40 10.64 -14.90
CA PHE A 126 0.39 10.09 -16.26
C PHE A 126 1.81 9.82 -16.78
N GLU A 127 2.77 10.71 -16.50
CA GLU A 127 4.18 10.50 -16.85
C GLU A 127 4.76 9.24 -16.19
N ILE A 128 4.45 9.01 -14.90
CA ILE A 128 4.85 7.79 -14.17
C ILE A 128 4.27 6.54 -14.84
N ILE A 129 2.96 6.54 -15.09
CA ILE A 129 2.28 5.42 -15.74
C ILE A 129 2.84 5.15 -17.14
N ARG A 130 3.13 6.20 -17.91
CA ARG A 130 3.76 6.07 -19.23
C ARG A 130 5.17 5.47 -19.15
N MET A 131 5.97 5.87 -18.17
CA MET A 131 7.29 5.28 -17.93
C MET A 131 7.19 3.80 -17.56
N MET A 132 6.27 3.42 -16.67
CA MET A 132 6.05 2.02 -16.29
C MET A 132 5.63 1.16 -17.48
N HIS A 133 4.70 1.66 -18.29
CA HIS A 133 4.23 0.98 -19.49
C HIS A 133 5.36 0.81 -20.51
N ALA A 134 6.11 1.88 -20.80
CA ALA A 134 7.25 1.83 -21.73
C ALA A 134 8.34 0.87 -21.23
N HIS A 135 8.65 0.89 -19.93
CA HIS A 135 9.61 -0.04 -19.33
C HIS A 135 9.19 -1.49 -19.56
N SER A 136 7.94 -1.82 -19.26
CA SER A 136 7.40 -3.18 -19.44
C SER A 136 7.46 -3.66 -20.91
N GLN A 137 7.37 -2.72 -21.86
CA GLN A 137 7.45 -3.02 -23.28
C GLN A 137 8.87 -3.34 -23.77
N PHE A 138 9.88 -2.65 -23.23
CA PHE A 138 11.24 -2.68 -23.76
C PHE A 138 12.27 -3.36 -22.85
N CYS A 139 11.88 -3.75 -21.63
CA CYS A 139 12.79 -4.41 -20.70
C CYS A 139 13.30 -5.75 -21.22
N TRP A 140 14.48 -6.15 -20.76
CA TRP A 140 14.99 -7.50 -21.01
C TRP A 140 14.13 -8.58 -20.37
N ALA A 141 14.12 -9.76 -20.99
CA ALA A 141 13.48 -10.92 -20.42
C ALA A 141 14.22 -11.37 -19.14
N GLY A 142 13.46 -11.70 -18.10
CA GLY A 142 13.98 -12.17 -16.83
C GLY A 142 12.97 -11.98 -15.72
N ASP A 143 13.34 -12.40 -14.52
CA ASP A 143 12.58 -12.18 -13.30
C ASP A 143 13.53 -11.77 -12.18
N SER A 144 13.09 -10.77 -11.41
CA SER A 144 13.78 -10.31 -10.21
C SER A 144 12.82 -10.23 -9.02
N THR A 145 11.67 -10.92 -9.06
CA THR A 145 10.56 -10.78 -8.11
C THR A 145 11.00 -11.08 -6.67
N VAL A 146 11.63 -12.23 -6.45
CA VAL A 146 12.09 -12.63 -5.10
C VAL A 146 13.15 -11.67 -4.56
N LYS A 147 14.07 -11.23 -5.44
CA LYS A 147 15.11 -10.29 -5.06
C LYS A 147 14.51 -8.92 -4.73
N ALA A 148 13.60 -8.43 -5.55
CA ALA A 148 12.90 -7.16 -5.34
C ALA A 148 12.12 -7.18 -4.03
N ALA A 149 11.37 -8.25 -3.74
CA ALA A 149 10.67 -8.41 -2.46
C ALA A 149 11.62 -8.37 -1.26
N ARG A 150 12.72 -9.15 -1.31
CA ARG A 150 13.70 -9.24 -0.22
C ARG A 150 14.39 -7.90 0.02
N GLU A 151 14.88 -7.26 -1.04
CA GLU A 151 15.58 -5.98 -0.94
C GLU A 151 14.64 -4.85 -0.56
N ALA A 152 13.37 -4.86 -1.01
CA ALA A 152 12.36 -3.91 -0.56
C ALA A 152 12.15 -4.00 0.96
N CYS A 153 12.00 -5.21 1.51
CA CYS A 153 11.86 -5.40 2.96
C CYS A 153 13.14 -5.00 3.72
N SER A 154 14.31 -5.36 3.19
CA SER A 154 15.61 -5.05 3.80
C SER A 154 15.90 -3.54 3.84
N THR A 155 15.75 -2.86 2.70
CA THR A 155 16.00 -1.42 2.56
C THR A 155 15.03 -0.60 3.41
N LEU A 156 13.73 -0.96 3.41
CA LEU A 156 12.73 -0.32 4.26
C LEU A 156 13.05 -0.52 5.75
N GLY A 157 13.49 -1.73 6.11
CA GLY A 157 13.84 -2.08 7.49
C GLY A 157 15.07 -1.34 8.03
N ALA A 158 15.91 -0.80 7.15
CA ALA A 158 17.06 0.02 7.52
C ALA A 158 16.69 1.51 7.74
N GLU A 159 15.52 1.97 7.29
CA GLU A 159 15.04 3.33 7.58
C GLU A 159 14.66 3.45 9.08
N VAL A 160 14.79 4.65 9.64
CA VAL A 160 14.57 4.90 11.09
C VAL A 160 13.39 5.83 11.40
N ASP A 161 12.79 6.44 10.38
CA ASP A 161 11.79 7.49 10.52
C ASP A 161 10.38 7.04 10.13
N TYR A 162 9.95 5.92 10.71
CA TYR A 162 8.59 5.42 10.58
C TYR A 162 8.19 4.56 11.78
N ASP A 163 6.89 4.42 11.99
CA ASP A 163 6.34 3.55 13.04
C ASP A 163 6.14 2.12 12.53
N ASN A 164 5.48 1.95 11.38
CA ASN A 164 5.28 0.66 10.72
C ASN A 164 5.76 0.69 9.27
N GLY A 165 6.50 -0.34 8.86
CA GLY A 165 6.98 -0.54 7.51
C GLY A 165 6.13 -1.58 6.79
N ILE A 166 5.63 -1.24 5.61
CA ILE A 166 4.77 -2.11 4.81
C ILE A 166 5.37 -2.20 3.42
N VAL A 167 5.59 -3.42 2.95
CA VAL A 167 5.97 -3.68 1.56
C VAL A 167 4.78 -4.37 0.89
N VAL A 168 4.31 -3.83 -0.23
CA VAL A 168 3.26 -4.45 -1.04
C VAL A 168 3.82 -4.71 -2.44
N LEU A 169 3.92 -5.98 -2.81
CA LEU A 169 4.31 -6.42 -4.14
C LEU A 169 3.06 -6.64 -5.02
N LEU A 170 2.99 -6.00 -6.18
CA LEU A 170 2.03 -6.31 -7.23
C LEU A 170 2.68 -7.23 -8.26
N SER A 171 2.06 -8.38 -8.54
CA SER A 171 2.62 -9.41 -9.44
C SER A 171 1.55 -10.07 -10.29
N ASP A 172 1.93 -10.62 -11.46
CA ASP A 172 1.07 -11.43 -12.32
C ASP A 172 0.96 -12.91 -11.93
N ALA A 173 1.49 -13.26 -10.76
CA ALA A 173 1.51 -14.62 -10.20
C ALA A 173 2.21 -15.67 -11.08
N ASN A 174 2.97 -15.27 -12.09
CA ASN A 174 3.62 -16.18 -13.04
C ASN A 174 4.95 -16.74 -12.47
N LEU A 175 4.94 -17.15 -11.19
CA LEU A 175 6.13 -17.59 -10.44
C LEU A 175 6.72 -18.89 -11.00
N ALA A 176 5.85 -19.84 -11.39
CA ALA A 176 6.27 -21.16 -11.83
C ALA A 176 7.14 -21.11 -13.11
N ARG A 177 6.89 -20.14 -13.99
CA ARG A 177 7.66 -19.97 -15.24
C ARG A 177 9.12 -19.61 -14.98
N TYR A 178 9.41 -18.98 -13.85
CA TYR A 178 10.76 -18.58 -13.45
C TYR A 178 11.35 -19.52 -12.39
N ALA A 179 10.74 -20.69 -12.18
CA ALA A 179 11.13 -21.65 -11.16
C ALA A 179 11.17 -21.05 -9.73
N ILE A 180 10.29 -20.09 -9.45
CA ILE A 180 10.15 -19.47 -8.14
C ILE A 180 9.09 -20.24 -7.35
N SER A 181 9.45 -20.70 -6.16
CA SER A 181 8.47 -21.31 -5.27
C SER A 181 7.71 -20.26 -4.46
N SER A 182 6.45 -20.54 -4.13
CA SER A 182 5.63 -19.72 -3.22
C SER A 182 6.33 -19.49 -1.87
N LYS A 183 7.13 -20.49 -1.44
CA LYS A 183 7.90 -20.46 -0.21
C LYS A 183 9.05 -19.44 -0.27
N ASP A 184 9.79 -19.39 -1.38
CA ASP A 184 10.89 -18.42 -1.55
C ASP A 184 10.38 -16.98 -1.52
N LEU A 185 9.22 -16.74 -2.15
CA LEU A 185 8.56 -15.44 -2.12
C LEU A 185 8.04 -15.09 -0.71
N ALA A 186 7.43 -16.04 -0.01
CA ALA A 186 6.98 -15.85 1.36
C ALA A 186 8.14 -15.54 2.31
N GLU A 187 9.28 -16.24 2.19
CA GLU A 187 10.49 -15.97 2.96
C GLU A 187 11.07 -14.59 2.63
N ALA A 188 11.09 -14.20 1.34
CA ALA A 188 11.54 -12.86 0.94
C ALA A 188 10.67 -11.74 1.52
N LEU A 189 9.34 -11.90 1.53
CA LEU A 189 8.40 -10.91 2.05
C LEU A 189 8.31 -10.89 3.58
N SER A 190 8.57 -12.02 4.24
CA SER A 190 8.60 -12.06 5.72
C SER A 190 9.75 -11.22 6.28
N GLY A 191 10.82 -11.04 5.49
CA GLY A 191 11.96 -10.22 5.86
C GLY A 191 12.68 -10.71 7.12
N SER A 192 13.78 -10.05 7.46
CA SER A 192 14.49 -10.27 8.73
C SER A 192 14.13 -9.22 9.80
N GLN A 193 13.32 -8.23 9.43
CA GLN A 193 13.14 -6.99 10.19
C GLN A 193 11.76 -6.96 10.85
N PRO A 194 11.66 -6.94 12.20
CA PRO A 194 10.38 -7.05 12.90
C PRO A 194 9.37 -5.93 12.59
N LYS A 195 9.88 -4.75 12.20
CA LYS A 195 9.06 -3.56 11.90
C LYS A 195 8.50 -3.54 10.48
N VAL A 196 8.93 -4.46 9.61
CA VAL A 196 8.51 -4.50 8.21
C VAL A 196 7.67 -5.74 7.95
N LYS A 197 6.47 -5.53 7.40
CA LYS A 197 5.59 -6.61 6.95
C LYS A 197 5.45 -6.55 5.44
N GLY A 198 5.86 -7.63 4.77
CA GLY A 198 5.73 -7.77 3.33
C GLY A 198 4.50 -8.57 2.93
N TYR A 199 3.81 -8.09 1.89
CA TYR A 199 2.59 -8.66 1.32
C TYR A 199 2.71 -8.75 -0.19
N VAL A 200 1.95 -9.66 -0.80
CA VAL A 200 1.80 -9.73 -2.27
C VAL A 200 0.33 -9.68 -2.67
N ILE A 201 0.04 -8.91 -3.73
CA ILE A 201 -1.27 -8.84 -4.37
C ILE A 201 -1.09 -9.31 -5.81
N PHE A 202 -1.71 -10.46 -6.12
CA PHE A 202 -1.75 -10.99 -7.46
C PHE A 202 -2.84 -10.28 -8.27
N ILE A 203 -2.40 -9.47 -9.23
CA ILE A 203 -3.23 -8.62 -10.10
C ILE A 203 -3.32 -9.13 -11.54
N GLY A 204 -2.42 -10.04 -11.91
CA GLY A 204 -2.49 -10.88 -13.10
C GLY A 204 -2.51 -12.35 -12.70
N SER A 205 -3.03 -13.20 -13.59
CA SER A 205 -2.94 -14.68 -13.64
C SER A 205 -4.26 -15.31 -14.11
N PHE A 206 -4.18 -16.58 -14.50
CA PHE A 206 -5.34 -17.46 -14.46
C PHE A 206 -5.70 -17.70 -12.99
N ALA A 207 -6.96 -17.44 -12.62
CA ALA A 207 -7.41 -17.41 -11.23
C ALA A 207 -7.02 -18.62 -10.35
N GLU A 208 -6.73 -19.78 -10.95
CA GLU A 208 -6.30 -20.98 -10.25
C GLU A 208 -4.84 -20.93 -9.76
N GLU A 209 -3.93 -20.27 -10.50
CA GLU A 209 -2.52 -20.17 -10.12
C GLU A 209 -2.35 -19.26 -8.89
N ALA A 210 -2.94 -18.06 -8.92
CA ALA A 210 -2.90 -17.14 -7.79
C ALA A 210 -3.60 -17.72 -6.54
N LYS A 211 -4.70 -18.48 -6.70
CA LYS A 211 -5.34 -19.17 -5.58
C LYS A 211 -4.44 -20.25 -4.98
N LYS A 212 -3.73 -21.00 -5.82
CA LYS A 212 -2.79 -22.04 -5.36
C LYS A 212 -1.65 -21.42 -4.57
N ILE A 213 -1.00 -20.38 -5.11
CA ILE A 213 0.09 -19.67 -4.43
C ILE A 213 -0.41 -19.11 -3.09
N ARG A 214 -1.60 -18.50 -3.07
CA ARG A 214 -2.20 -17.98 -1.84
C ARG A 214 -2.40 -19.06 -0.77
N ASN A 215 -2.77 -20.28 -1.16
CA ASN A 215 -2.97 -21.39 -0.22
C ASN A 215 -1.65 -21.96 0.32
N GLU A 216 -0.53 -21.76 -0.39
CA GLU A 216 0.80 -22.20 0.02
C GLU A 216 1.54 -21.15 0.88
N MET A 217 1.18 -19.87 0.74
CA MET A 217 1.76 -18.77 1.51
C MET A 217 1.13 -18.64 2.92
N PRO A 218 1.85 -18.06 3.89
CA PRO A 218 1.29 -17.71 5.20
C PRO A 218 -0.02 -16.92 5.11
N VAL A 219 -0.96 -17.23 6.01
CA VAL A 219 -2.27 -16.59 6.07
C VAL A 219 -2.11 -15.08 6.25
N GLY A 220 -2.78 -14.30 5.42
CA GLY A 220 -2.75 -12.83 5.46
C GLY A 220 -1.57 -12.18 4.74
N GLN A 221 -0.63 -12.96 4.18
CA GLN A 221 0.51 -12.43 3.43
C GLN A 221 0.24 -12.24 1.94
N SER A 222 -0.77 -12.92 1.38
CA SER A 222 -1.06 -12.91 -0.05
C SER A 222 -2.54 -12.69 -0.36
N TYR A 223 -2.80 -11.93 -1.42
CA TYR A 223 -4.13 -11.54 -1.87
C TYR A 223 -4.26 -11.72 -3.38
N VAL A 224 -5.49 -11.90 -3.86
CA VAL A 224 -5.81 -11.97 -5.29
C VAL A 224 -6.79 -10.86 -5.62
N CYS A 225 -6.42 -9.98 -6.54
CA CYS A 225 -7.19 -8.80 -6.91
C CYS A 225 -7.33 -8.71 -8.44
N LEU A 226 -8.25 -9.51 -9.00
CA LEU A 226 -8.61 -9.42 -10.43
C LEU A 226 -9.63 -8.33 -10.73
N ASP A 227 -10.32 -7.85 -9.69
CA ASP A 227 -11.33 -6.80 -9.70
C ASP A 227 -10.85 -5.67 -8.80
N LEU A 228 -10.41 -4.57 -9.41
CA LEU A 228 -9.78 -3.45 -8.70
C LEU A 228 -10.73 -2.71 -7.77
N THR A 229 -12.05 -2.89 -7.89
CA THR A 229 -13.01 -2.34 -6.92
C THR A 229 -12.78 -2.89 -5.51
N LYS A 230 -12.09 -4.05 -5.39
CA LYS A 230 -11.72 -4.70 -4.13
C LYS A 230 -10.34 -4.27 -3.61
N LEU A 231 -9.53 -3.60 -4.42
CA LEU A 231 -8.19 -3.18 -4.02
C LEU A 231 -8.19 -2.28 -2.77
N PRO A 232 -9.09 -1.28 -2.63
CA PRO A 232 -9.16 -0.48 -1.41
C PRO A 232 -9.40 -1.32 -0.14
N GLN A 233 -10.27 -2.33 -0.22
CA GLN A 233 -10.55 -3.23 0.90
C GLN A 233 -9.35 -4.10 1.24
N ILE A 234 -8.62 -4.60 0.24
CA ILE A 234 -7.40 -5.37 0.43
C ILE A 234 -6.33 -4.51 1.10
N LEU A 235 -6.11 -3.28 0.62
CA LEU A 235 -5.14 -2.37 1.23
C LEU A 235 -5.53 -2.06 2.67
N GLN A 236 -6.80 -1.78 2.96
CA GLN A 236 -7.28 -1.59 4.34
C GLN A 236 -6.99 -2.79 5.24
N GLN A 237 -7.19 -4.02 4.75
CA GLN A 237 -6.85 -5.24 5.49
C GLN A 237 -5.33 -5.34 5.74
N ILE A 238 -4.51 -5.03 4.74
CA ILE A 238 -3.04 -5.00 4.86
C ILE A 238 -2.63 -3.99 5.93
N PHE A 239 -3.09 -2.74 5.83
CA PHE A 239 -2.78 -1.70 6.82
C PHE A 239 -3.25 -2.09 8.22
N ALA A 240 -4.46 -2.63 8.36
CA ALA A 240 -5.00 -3.07 9.64
C ALA A 240 -4.17 -4.20 10.27
N SER A 241 -3.77 -5.20 9.48
CA SER A 241 -2.92 -6.31 9.94
C SER A 241 -1.49 -5.86 10.26
N SER A 242 -1.04 -4.77 9.63
CA SER A 242 0.32 -4.27 9.82
C SER A 242 0.52 -3.56 11.16
N ILE A 243 -0.54 -2.96 11.70
CA ILE A 243 -0.56 -2.21 12.96
C ILE A 243 -0.70 -3.14 14.19
N LEU A 244 -1.18 -4.37 14.01
CA LEU A 244 -1.32 -5.42 15.03
C LEU A 244 -0.02 -6.17 15.32
#